data_AF-A0A970ZT05-F1
#
_entry.id   AF-A0A970ZT05-F1
#
_cell.length_a   1.000
_cell.length_b   1.000
_cell.length_c   1.000
_cell.angle_alpha   90.00
_cell.angle_beta   90.00
_cell.angle_gamma   90.00
#
_symmetry.space_group_name_H-M   'P 1'
#
loop_
_entity.id
_entity.type
_entity.pdbx_description
1 polymer ?
#
loop_
_entity_poly.entity_id
_entity_poly.type
_entity_poly.pdbx_seq_one_letter_code
_entity_poly.pdbx_strand_id
1 'polypeptide(L)'
;KGTPLLSREDREVLGEIFLLLLLQRFKTKSREELRKMIAELTPLHETRAGKELLEEGIERGLKKGVKEGIERGMAKGRQKGVTDLVRRMLTKGRTPAEIADLTDLSVAEITRLLAEDED
;
A
#
# COMPACT_ATOMS: atom_id res chain seq x y z
N LYS A 1 -2.13 21.61 21.42
CA LYS A 1 -1.27 22.39 22.34
C LYS A 1 0.12 22.41 21.72
N GLY A 2 0.43 23.45 20.94
CA GLY A 2 1.72 23.55 20.25
C GLY A 2 2.83 23.70 21.27
N THR A 3 3.87 22.88 21.17
CA THR A 3 5.10 23.08 21.92
C THR A 3 5.65 24.47 21.60
N PRO A 4 5.95 25.32 22.60
CA PRO A 4 6.58 26.61 22.32
C PRO A 4 7.91 26.34 21.61
N LEU A 5 8.04 26.86 20.40
CA LEU A 5 9.22 26.71 19.59
C LEU A 5 10.36 27.46 20.31
N LEU A 6 11.38 26.74 20.78
CA LEU A 6 12.55 27.33 21.44
C LEU A 6 13.09 28.51 20.63
N SER A 7 13.46 29.59 21.31
CA SER A 7 14.11 30.74 20.67
C SER A 7 15.41 30.30 20.01
N ARG A 8 15.91 31.10 19.05
CA ARG A 8 17.16 30.76 18.37
C ARG A 8 18.33 30.67 19.36
N GLU A 9 18.37 31.61 20.31
CA GLU A 9 19.35 31.66 21.39
C GLU A 9 19.28 30.41 22.27
N ASP A 10 18.08 29.97 22.67
CA ASP A 10 17.92 28.76 23.49
C ASP A 10 18.39 27.50 22.76
N ARG A 11 18.17 27.40 21.45
CA ARG A 11 18.64 26.26 20.64
C ARG A 11 20.16 26.23 20.52
N GLU A 12 20.77 27.40 20.36
CA GLU A 12 22.23 27.53 20.30
C GLU A 12 22.85 27.10 21.65
N VAL A 13 22.31 27.60 22.77
CA VAL A 13 22.75 27.22 24.13
C VAL A 13 22.56 25.72 24.38
N LEU A 14 21.40 25.15 24.03
CA LEU A 14 21.16 23.72 24.18
C LEU A 14 22.10 22.86 23.31
N GLY A 15 22.40 23.32 22.10
CA GLY A 15 23.36 22.66 21.22
C GLY A 15 24.78 22.66 21.81
N GLU A 16 25.19 23.76 22.46
CA GLU A 16 26.47 23.83 23.16
C GLU A 16 26.53 22.93 24.39
N ILE A 17 25.49 22.94 25.23
CA ILE A 17 25.38 22.05 26.39
C ILE A 17 25.46 20.59 25.93
N PHE A 18 24.77 20.24 24.86
CA PHE A 18 24.80 18.89 24.30
C PHE A 18 26.19 18.50 23.79
N LEU A 19 26.88 19.39 23.08
CA LEU A 19 28.27 19.16 22.65
C LEU A 19 29.23 18.99 23.83
N LEU A 20 29.07 19.78 24.89
CA LEU A 20 29.86 19.64 26.13
C LEU A 20 29.61 18.29 26.81
N LEU A 21 28.35 17.86 26.87
CA LEU A 21 27.98 16.55 27.43
C LEU A 21 28.61 15.40 26.63
N LEU A 22 28.64 15.52 25.30
CA LEU A 22 29.30 14.54 24.44
C LEU A 22 30.82 14.51 24.62
N LEU A 23 31.48 15.65 24.78
CA LEU A 23 32.91 15.71 25.10
C LEU A 23 33.22 15.03 26.44
N GLN A 24 32.38 15.22 27.44
CA GLN A 24 32.53 14.56 28.74
C GLN A 24 32.35 13.04 28.65
N ARG A 25 31.42 12.58 27.80
CA ARG A 25 31.16 11.15 27.55
C ARG A 25 32.26 10.50 26.70
N PHE A 26 32.76 11.19 25.68
CA PHE A 26 33.74 10.70 24.73
C PHE A 26 35.10 11.41 24.92
N LYS A 27 35.83 11.01 25.97
CA LYS A 27 37.10 11.63 26.39
C LYS A 27 38.21 11.63 25.32
N THR A 28 38.10 10.78 24.30
CA THR A 28 39.10 10.62 23.23
C THR A 28 38.70 11.29 21.92
N LYS A 29 37.49 11.86 21.83
CA LYS A 29 36.96 12.48 20.61
C LYS A 29 37.08 13.99 20.65
N SER A 30 37.52 14.56 19.53
CA SER A 30 37.59 16.00 19.36
C SER A 30 36.19 16.60 19.15
N ARG A 31 36.07 17.91 19.42
CA ARG A 31 34.83 18.68 19.20
C ARG A 31 34.37 18.61 17.74
N GLU A 32 35.31 18.50 16.80
CA GLU A 32 35.02 18.39 15.37
C GLU A 32 34.47 17.02 14.99
N GLU A 33 35.05 15.93 15.52
CA GLU A 33 34.51 14.58 15.31
C GLU A 33 33.08 14.44 15.89
N LEU A 34 32.84 15.01 17.07
CA LEU A 34 31.51 15.01 17.68
C LEU A 34 30.52 15.85 16.88
N ARG A 35 30.95 16.98 16.31
CA ARG A 35 30.11 17.73 15.38
C ARG A 35 29.75 16.92 14.15
N LYS A 36 30.71 16.22 13.54
CA LYS A 36 30.43 15.35 12.38
C LYS A 36 29.41 14.27 12.73
N MET A 37 29.52 13.63 13.90
CA MET A 37 28.55 12.62 14.36
C MET A 37 27.12 13.14 14.52
N ILE A 38 26.92 14.45 14.78
CA ILE A 38 25.60 15.06 14.99
C ILE A 38 25.11 15.77 13.72
N ALA A 39 26.04 16.32 12.93
CA ALA A 39 25.76 17.09 11.72
C ALA A 39 25.54 16.20 10.50
N GLU A 40 26.26 15.07 10.41
CA GLU A 40 26.01 14.04 9.41
C GLU A 40 24.84 13.18 9.91
N LEU A 41 23.62 13.65 9.64
CA LEU A 41 22.41 12.87 9.88
C LEU A 41 22.51 11.56 9.08
N THR A 42 22.45 10.42 9.76
CA THR A 42 22.26 9.13 9.11
C THR A 42 21.01 9.23 8.21
N PRO A 43 21.12 8.90 6.91
CA PRO A 43 19.97 8.94 6.01
C PRO A 43 18.80 8.15 6.61
N LEU A 44 17.59 8.70 6.56
CA LEU A 44 16.42 8.10 7.23
C LEU A 44 16.26 6.61 6.89
N HIS A 45 16.43 6.22 5.63
CA HIS A 45 16.30 4.85 5.15
C HIS A 45 17.36 3.87 5.71
N GLU A 46 18.47 4.37 6.25
CA GLU A 46 19.49 3.56 6.93
C GLU A 46 19.21 3.40 8.42
N THR A 47 18.42 4.30 9.00
CA THR A 47 18.01 4.22 10.40
C THR A 47 17.09 3.02 10.63
N ARG A 48 17.09 2.49 11.86
CA ARG A 48 16.16 1.43 12.27
C ARG A 48 14.70 1.80 11.99
N ALA A 49 14.29 3.02 12.36
CA ALA A 49 12.94 3.50 12.13
C ALA A 49 12.59 3.59 10.63
N GLY A 50 13.53 4.02 9.78
CA GLY A 50 13.29 4.08 8.34
C GLY A 50 13.18 2.70 7.70
N LYS A 51 13.96 1.71 8.17
CA LYS A 51 13.83 0.32 7.72
C LYS A 51 12.47 -0.28 8.12
N GLU A 52 12.07 -0.10 9.37
CA GLU A 52 10.77 -0.56 9.89
C GLU A 52 9.62 0.09 9.10
N LEU A 53 9.66 1.40 8.85
CA LEU A 53 8.66 2.10 8.04
C LEU A 53 8.60 1.59 6.58
N LEU A 54 9.76 1.30 5.99
CA LEU A 54 9.83 0.78 4.62
C LEU A 54 9.22 -0.63 4.56
N GLU A 55 9.59 -1.51 5.49
CA GLU A 55 9.05 -2.87 5.60
C GLU A 55 7.53 -2.85 5.79
N GLU A 56 7.01 -2.04 6.73
CA GLU A 56 5.56 -1.88 6.93
C GLU A 56 4.86 -1.32 5.69
N GLY A 57 5.51 -0.40 4.97
CA GLY A 57 4.98 0.18 3.74
C GLY A 57 4.85 -0.88 2.64
N ILE A 58 5.91 -1.68 2.45
CA ILE A 58 5.93 -2.79 1.49
C ILE A 58 4.89 -3.84 1.85
N GLU A 59 4.81 -4.27 3.11
CA GLU A 59 3.85 -5.28 3.55
C GLU A 59 2.41 -4.81 3.34
N ARG A 60 2.09 -3.57 3.72
CA ARG A 60 0.76 -2.98 3.49
C ARG A 60 0.43 -2.88 2.00
N GLY A 61 1.38 -2.42 1.20
CA GLY A 61 1.24 -2.32 -0.25
C GLY A 61 0.95 -3.68 -0.89
N LEU A 62 1.73 -4.70 -0.54
CA LEU A 62 1.56 -6.06 -1.04
C LEU A 62 0.21 -6.65 -0.63
N LYS A 63 -0.15 -6.59 0.65
CA LYS A 63 -1.43 -7.12 1.16
C LYS A 63 -2.62 -6.48 0.43
N LYS A 64 -2.60 -5.16 0.27
CA LYS A 64 -3.67 -4.44 -0.43
C LYS A 64 -3.71 -4.82 -1.91
N GLY A 65 -2.56 -4.82 -2.58
CA GLY A 65 -2.46 -5.16 -4.01
C GLY A 65 -2.92 -6.59 -4.31
N VAL A 66 -2.49 -7.57 -3.50
CA VAL A 66 -2.90 -8.97 -3.65
C VAL A 66 -4.40 -9.13 -3.42
N LYS A 67 -4.95 -8.53 -2.36
CA LYS A 67 -6.39 -8.61 -2.07
C LYS A 67 -7.22 -8.03 -3.21
N GLU A 68 -6.91 -6.81 -3.66
CA GLU A 68 -7.63 -6.17 -4.77
C GLU A 68 -7.47 -6.96 -6.07
N GLY A 69 -6.28 -7.49 -6.34
CA GLY A 69 -6.02 -8.31 -7.52
C GLY A 69 -6.84 -9.60 -7.54
N ILE A 70 -6.91 -10.31 -6.41
CA ILE A 70 -7.71 -11.54 -6.27
C ILE A 70 -9.20 -11.23 -6.40
N GLU A 71 -9.71 -10.21 -5.72
CA GLU A 71 -11.14 -9.85 -5.78
C GLU A 71 -11.57 -9.49 -7.22
N ARG A 72 -10.80 -8.62 -7.91
CA ARG A 72 -11.07 -8.26 -9.30
C ARG A 72 -10.94 -9.46 -10.24
N GLY A 73 -9.91 -10.29 -10.04
CA GLY A 73 -9.68 -11.48 -10.84
C GLY A 73 -10.80 -12.52 -10.71
N MET A 74 -11.26 -12.77 -9.48
CA MET A 74 -12.36 -13.69 -9.19
C MET A 74 -13.69 -13.18 -9.76
N ALA A 75 -13.99 -11.89 -9.61
CA ALA A 75 -15.20 -11.30 -10.18
C ALA A 75 -15.23 -11.42 -11.71
N LYS A 76 -14.13 -11.01 -12.37
CA LYS A 76 -14.00 -11.11 -13.83
C LYS A 76 -14.02 -12.56 -14.32
N GLY A 77 -13.37 -13.47 -13.60
CA GLY A 77 -13.38 -14.90 -13.92
C GLY A 77 -14.76 -15.52 -13.80
N ARG A 78 -15.51 -15.19 -12.74
CA ARG A 78 -16.89 -15.65 -12.57
C ARG A 78 -17.80 -15.12 -13.67
N GLN A 79 -17.75 -13.82 -13.97
CA GLN A 79 -18.56 -13.22 -15.03
C GLN A 79 -18.29 -13.90 -16.38
N LYS A 80 -17.02 -14.01 -16.78
CA LYS A 80 -16.63 -14.72 -18.01
C LYS A 80 -17.12 -16.18 -18.03
N GLY A 81 -16.97 -16.90 -16.92
CA GLY A 81 -17.43 -18.28 -16.81
C GLY A 81 -18.94 -18.43 -17.02
N VAL A 82 -19.73 -17.49 -16.48
CA VAL A 82 -21.19 -17.45 -16.66
C VAL A 82 -21.53 -17.10 -18.10
N THR A 83 -20.91 -16.07 -18.69
CA THR A 83 -21.17 -15.69 -20.10
C THR A 83 -20.82 -16.83 -21.06
N ASP A 84 -19.68 -17.49 -20.86
CA ASP A 84 -19.27 -18.64 -21.68
C ASP A 84 -20.24 -19.82 -21.54
N LEU A 85 -20.79 -20.04 -20.35
CA LEU A 85 -21.81 -21.07 -20.12
C LEU A 85 -23.08 -20.76 -20.91
N VAL A 86 -23.60 -19.54 -20.79
CA VAL A 86 -24.79 -19.06 -21.50
C VAL A 86 -24.60 -19.20 -23.01
N ARG A 87 -23.46 -18.75 -23.55
CA ARG A 87 -23.13 -18.93 -24.98
C ARG A 87 -23.14 -20.39 -25.41
N ARG A 88 -22.53 -21.29 -24.63
CA ARG A 88 -22.52 -22.73 -24.93
C ARG A 88 -23.92 -23.36 -24.91
N MET A 89 -24.83 -22.82 -24.10
CA MET A 89 -26.22 -23.29 -24.08
C MET A 89 -27.00 -22.80 -25.30
N LEU A 90 -26.79 -21.54 -25.71
CA LEU A 90 -27.38 -20.98 -26.92
C LEU A 90 -26.91 -21.69 -28.19
N THR A 91 -25.60 -22.00 -28.31
CA THR A 91 -25.07 -22.74 -29.46
C THR A 91 -25.60 -24.17 -29.55
N LYS A 92 -26.06 -24.75 -28.43
CA LYS A 92 -26.76 -26.03 -28.37
C LYS A 92 -28.27 -25.92 -28.67
N GLY A 93 -28.75 -24.74 -29.03
CA GLY A 93 -30.15 -24.49 -29.42
C GLY A 93 -31.11 -24.29 -28.25
N ARG A 94 -30.60 -24.05 -27.03
CA ARG A 94 -31.47 -23.69 -25.89
C ARG A 94 -31.97 -22.26 -26.04
N THR A 95 -33.22 -22.04 -25.67
CA THR A 95 -33.82 -20.70 -25.64
C THR A 95 -33.39 -19.93 -24.39
N PRO A 96 -33.38 -18.58 -24.42
CA PRO A 96 -33.10 -17.78 -23.23
C PRO A 96 -34.01 -18.08 -22.03
N ALA A 97 -35.26 -18.49 -22.28
CA ALA A 97 -36.19 -18.90 -21.23
C ALA A 97 -35.75 -20.22 -20.55
N GLU A 98 -35.39 -21.24 -21.33
CA GLU A 98 -34.87 -22.50 -20.77
C GLU A 98 -33.53 -22.30 -20.03
N ILE A 99 -32.69 -21.38 -20.49
CA ILE A 99 -31.42 -21.07 -19.81
C ILE A 99 -31.70 -20.40 -18.46
N ALA A 100 -32.67 -19.49 -18.40
CA ALA A 100 -33.08 -18.85 -17.16
C ALA A 100 -33.53 -19.87 -16.13
N ASP A 101 -34.37 -20.83 -16.55
CA ASP A 101 -34.86 -21.92 -15.70
C ASP A 101 -33.74 -22.86 -15.21
N LEU A 102 -32.65 -23.01 -15.97
CA LEU A 102 -31.54 -23.92 -15.65
C LEU A 102 -30.40 -23.27 -14.84
N THR A 103 -30.32 -21.94 -14.82
CA THR A 103 -29.14 -21.20 -14.30
C THR A 103 -29.48 -20.20 -13.21
N ASP A 104 -30.74 -20.11 -12.80
CA ASP A 104 -31.29 -19.11 -11.87
C ASP A 104 -31.01 -17.65 -12.30
N LEU A 105 -30.67 -17.44 -13.58
CA LEU A 105 -30.48 -16.12 -14.17
C LEU A 105 -31.81 -15.64 -14.74
N SER A 106 -32.11 -14.36 -14.60
CA SER A 106 -33.21 -13.75 -15.33
C SER A 106 -32.89 -13.64 -16.82
N VAL A 107 -33.93 -13.65 -17.66
CA VAL A 107 -33.78 -13.39 -19.10
C VAL A 107 -33.08 -12.05 -19.35
N ALA A 108 -33.34 -11.05 -18.50
CA ALA A 108 -32.68 -9.75 -18.57
C ALA A 108 -31.17 -9.82 -18.28
N GLU A 109 -30.73 -10.62 -17.30
CA GLU A 109 -29.32 -10.85 -17.02
C GLU A 109 -28.64 -11.59 -18.16
N ILE A 110 -29.29 -12.61 -18.73
CA ILE A 110 -28.81 -13.32 -19.91
C ILE A 110 -28.59 -12.36 -21.08
N THR A 111 -29.55 -11.46 -21.36
CA THR A 111 -29.41 -10.46 -22.43
C THR A 111 -28.27 -9.48 -22.15
N ARG A 112 -28.10 -9.03 -20.90
CA ARG A 112 -26.99 -8.13 -20.52
C ARG A 112 -25.63 -8.80 -20.68
N LEU A 113 -25.49 -10.04 -20.20
CA LEU A 113 -24.25 -10.80 -20.31
C LEU A 113 -23.80 -11.01 -21.76
N LEU A 114 -24.75 -11.07 -22.70
CA LEU A 114 -24.46 -11.18 -24.13
C LEU A 114 -24.10 -9.83 -24.76
N ALA A 115 -24.63 -8.71 -24.24
CA ALA A 115 -24.36 -7.37 -24.74
C ALA A 115 -23.04 -6.77 -24.20
N GLU A 116 -22.65 -7.10 -22.97
CA GLU A 116 -21.45 -6.55 -22.30
C GLU A 116 -20.11 -7.04 -22.86
N ASP A 117 -20.11 -8.05 -23.72
CA ASP A 117 -18.89 -8.64 -24.32
C ASP A 117 -18.64 -8.17 -25.78
N GLU A 118 -19.51 -7.33 -26.36
CA GLU A 118 -19.31 -6.77 -27.71
C GLU A 118 -18.50 -5.46 -27.75
N ASP A 119 -18.03 -4.96 -26.60
CA ASP A 119 -17.15 -3.77 -26.45
C ASP A 119 -15.65 -4.10 -26.30
#